data_AF-A0AAW0FNZ7-F1
#
_entry.id   AF-A0AAW0FNZ7-F1
#
_cell.length_a   1.000
_cell.length_b   1.000
_cell.length_c   1.000
_cell.angle_alpha   90.00
_cell.angle_beta   90.00
_cell.angle_gamma   90.00
#
_symmetry.space_group_name_H-M   'P 1'
#
loop_
_entity.id
_entity.type
_entity.pdbx_description
1 polymer ?
#
loop_
_entity_poly.entity_id
_entity_poly.type
_entity_poly.pdbx_seq_one_letter_code
_entity_poly.pdbx_strand_id
1 'polypeptide(L)'
;MLSLILSCLVWATYVLSQDFAIPTSWREPTSNTSFVERALLAETVLNTISVDLNTGQNQYLFYNQNANLFSAVALLDLITHNSTNHALVSAAFRAVATAQPGFVTPIDMHYNVDPLTWGLAAIRAYHTYGDTYFLDTATTIWQNISSYQVSTANGANKIPVPKQSAIQSQCNGTTTAGAVFVIANNPTDLTSNAATTGAFMECVANV
;
A
#
# COMPACT_ATOMS: atom_id res chain seq x y z
N MET A 1 -30.03 35.63 15.50
CA MET A 1 -29.50 34.40 16.15
C MET A 1 -30.45 33.21 16.08
N LEU A 2 -31.78 33.36 16.22
CA LEU A 2 -32.74 32.24 16.09
C LEU A 2 -32.73 31.57 14.69
N SER A 3 -32.50 32.36 13.63
CA SER A 3 -32.49 31.87 12.23
C SER A 3 -31.27 31.01 11.87
N LEU A 4 -30.15 31.13 12.59
CA LEU A 4 -28.95 30.31 12.34
C LEU A 4 -29.05 28.93 13.00
N ILE A 5 -29.74 28.85 14.15
CA ILE A 5 -29.98 27.59 14.87
C ILE A 5 -30.95 26.70 14.10
N LEU A 6 -31.97 27.28 13.45
CA LEU A 6 -32.90 26.55 12.58
C LEU A 6 -32.20 25.97 11.34
N SER A 7 -31.20 26.68 10.80
CA SER A 7 -30.40 26.22 9.66
C SER A 7 -29.55 24.99 9.99
N CYS A 8 -29.03 24.83 11.20
CA CYS A 8 -28.24 23.64 11.55
C CYS A 8 -29.11 22.40 11.79
N LEU A 9 -30.36 22.58 12.25
CA LEU A 9 -31.30 21.47 12.50
C LEU A 9 -31.84 20.83 11.22
N VAL A 10 -31.92 21.56 10.10
CA VAL A 10 -32.42 21.05 8.81
C VAL A 10 -31.39 20.18 8.07
N TRP A 11 -30.10 20.32 8.39
CA TRP A 11 -29.02 19.49 7.79
C TRP A 11 -28.66 18.27 8.64
N ALA A 12 -29.16 18.19 9.87
CA ALA A 12 -28.93 17.04 10.75
C ALA A 12 -29.78 15.81 10.38
N THR A 13 -30.77 15.94 9.50
CA THR A 13 -31.75 14.88 9.20
C THR A 13 -31.45 14.05 7.94
N TYR A 14 -30.30 14.24 7.29
CA TYR A 14 -29.93 13.46 6.09
C TYR A 14 -28.57 12.77 6.20
N VAL A 15 -28.22 12.28 7.39
CA VAL A 15 -27.26 11.17 7.46
C VAL A 15 -28.04 9.91 7.06
N LEU A 16 -28.15 9.66 5.76
CA LEU A 16 -28.48 8.32 5.29
C LEU A 16 -27.33 7.42 5.74
N SER A 17 -27.56 6.67 6.82
CA SER A 17 -26.69 5.54 7.16
C SER A 17 -26.56 4.70 5.90
N GLN A 18 -25.34 4.53 5.38
CA GLN A 18 -25.12 3.56 4.33
C GLN A 18 -25.50 2.19 4.89
N ASP A 19 -26.41 1.51 4.20
CA ASP A 19 -26.76 0.15 4.56
C ASP A 19 -25.64 -0.76 4.06
N PHE A 20 -24.84 -1.27 4.99
CA PHE A 20 -23.81 -2.28 4.74
C PHE A 20 -24.36 -3.70 4.90
N ALA A 21 -25.69 -3.88 4.94
CA ALA A 21 -26.29 -5.20 4.89
C ALA A 21 -25.86 -5.93 3.61
N ILE A 22 -25.51 -7.20 3.78
CA ILE A 22 -25.17 -8.07 2.66
C ILE A 22 -26.44 -8.23 1.80
N PRO A 23 -26.41 -7.87 0.51
CA PRO A 23 -27.60 -7.98 -0.33
C PRO A 23 -28.10 -9.42 -0.37
N THR A 24 -29.38 -9.63 -0.09
CA THR A 24 -30.00 -10.96 -0.10
C THR A 24 -30.06 -11.58 -1.50
N SER A 25 -29.83 -10.78 -2.55
CA SER A 25 -29.70 -11.22 -3.94
C SER A 25 -28.34 -11.84 -4.27
N TRP A 26 -27.36 -11.76 -3.36
CA TRP A 26 -26.08 -12.44 -3.56
C TRP A 26 -26.25 -13.94 -3.48
N ARG A 27 -25.47 -14.67 -4.29
CA ARG A 27 -25.60 -16.12 -4.44
C ARG A 27 -25.43 -16.86 -3.12
N GLU A 28 -24.48 -16.43 -2.29
CA GLU A 28 -24.14 -17.03 -0.99
C GLU A 28 -23.79 -15.90 0.00
N PRO A 29 -24.79 -15.22 0.61
CA PRO A 29 -24.56 -14.04 1.45
C PRO A 29 -24.02 -14.39 2.85
N THR A 30 -23.91 -15.67 3.18
CA THR A 30 -23.46 -16.16 4.48
C THR A 30 -22.29 -17.13 4.34
N SER A 31 -21.34 -17.05 5.26
CA SER A 31 -20.27 -18.03 5.41
C SER A 31 -20.44 -18.81 6.71
N ASN A 32 -20.44 -20.14 6.62
CA ASN A 32 -20.50 -21.03 7.79
C ASN A 32 -19.12 -21.32 8.37
N THR A 33 -18.04 -20.83 7.75
CA THR A 33 -16.68 -21.00 8.28
C THR A 33 -16.52 -20.08 9.48
N SER A 34 -16.08 -20.62 10.61
CA SER A 34 -15.78 -19.83 11.79
C SER A 34 -14.53 -18.97 11.58
N PHE A 35 -14.37 -17.95 12.42
CA PHE A 35 -13.14 -17.16 12.46
C PHE A 35 -11.90 -18.02 12.72
N VAL A 36 -11.99 -18.95 13.67
CA VAL A 36 -10.88 -19.84 14.07
C VAL A 36 -10.47 -20.75 12.91
N GLU A 37 -11.43 -21.33 12.19
CA GLU A 37 -11.13 -22.16 11.02
C GLU A 37 -10.44 -21.37 9.90
N ARG A 38 -10.86 -20.12 9.65
CA ARG A 38 -10.19 -19.26 8.65
C ARG A 38 -8.76 -18.91 9.05
N ALA A 39 -8.54 -18.58 10.33
CA ALA A 39 -7.20 -18.29 10.84
C ALA A 39 -6.29 -19.51 10.74
N LEU A 40 -6.77 -20.69 11.13
CA LEU A 40 -6.02 -21.96 11.01
C LEU A 40 -5.70 -22.31 9.55
N LEU A 41 -6.62 -22.06 8.62
CA LEU A 41 -6.36 -22.26 7.20
C LEU A 41 -5.28 -21.31 6.69
N ALA A 42 -5.31 -20.03 7.08
CA ALA A 42 -4.28 -19.07 6.72
C ALA A 42 -2.90 -19.45 7.26
N GLU A 43 -2.82 -19.88 8.52
CA GLU A 43 -1.59 -20.42 9.13
C GLU A 43 -1.09 -21.68 8.41
N THR A 44 -2.01 -22.57 8.02
CA THR A 44 -1.66 -23.79 7.27
C THR A 44 -1.04 -23.42 5.91
N VAL A 45 -1.61 -22.45 5.20
CA VAL A 45 -1.03 -21.95 3.94
C VAL A 45 0.34 -21.35 4.18
N LEU A 46 0.52 -20.49 5.20
CA LEU A 46 1.82 -19.90 5.53
C LEU A 46 2.90 -20.96 5.75
N ASN A 47 2.58 -22.02 6.50
CA ASN A 47 3.51 -23.13 6.77
C ASN A 47 3.91 -23.94 5.53
N THR A 48 3.20 -23.81 4.41
CA THR A 48 3.56 -24.45 3.13
C THR A 48 4.40 -23.57 2.21
N ILE A 49 4.48 -22.26 2.50
CA ILE A 49 5.22 -21.32 1.67
C ILE A 49 6.68 -21.31 2.12
N SER A 50 7.58 -21.72 1.23
CA SER A 50 9.02 -21.61 1.46
C SER A 50 9.49 -20.18 1.23
N VAL A 51 10.22 -19.61 2.20
CA VAL A 51 10.89 -18.31 2.08
C VAL A 51 12.38 -18.53 2.28
N ASP A 52 13.20 -18.10 1.33
CA ASP A 52 14.64 -18.05 1.53
C ASP A 52 14.98 -16.83 2.38
N LEU A 53 15.34 -17.05 3.64
CA LEU A 53 15.67 -15.97 4.58
C LEU A 53 17.01 -15.28 4.28
N ASN A 54 17.80 -15.74 3.31
CA ASN A 54 18.97 -14.99 2.83
C ASN A 54 18.56 -13.85 1.89
N THR A 55 17.47 -14.03 1.16
CA THR A 55 16.93 -13.04 0.20
C THR A 55 15.64 -12.39 0.68
N GLY A 56 15.01 -12.96 1.71
CA GLY A 56 13.69 -12.59 2.23
C GLY A 56 12.56 -12.85 1.26
N GLN A 57 12.73 -13.79 0.33
CA GLN A 57 11.82 -14.00 -0.79
C GLN A 57 11.52 -15.47 -1.05
N ASN A 58 10.33 -15.73 -1.57
CA ASN A 58 9.98 -16.95 -2.27
C ASN A 58 10.36 -16.80 -3.75
N GLN A 59 11.20 -17.69 -4.25
CA GLN A 59 11.73 -17.66 -5.63
C GLN A 59 10.68 -17.78 -6.74
N TYR A 60 9.46 -18.23 -6.42
CA TYR A 60 8.37 -18.39 -7.37
C TYR A 60 7.42 -17.18 -7.40
N LEU A 61 7.61 -16.22 -6.51
CA LEU A 61 6.82 -14.99 -6.45
C LEU A 61 7.61 -13.82 -7.06
N PHE A 62 6.89 -12.92 -7.74
CA PHE A 62 7.46 -11.64 -8.12
C PHE A 62 7.81 -10.80 -6.89
N TYR A 63 8.68 -9.82 -7.07
CA TYR A 63 9.22 -9.02 -5.97
C TYR A 63 8.12 -8.31 -5.14
N ASN A 64 7.12 -7.71 -5.78
CA ASN A 64 5.97 -7.12 -5.08
C ASN A 64 5.01 -8.17 -4.48
N GLN A 65 4.93 -9.37 -5.04
CA GLN A 65 4.13 -10.46 -4.50
C GLN A 65 4.73 -10.98 -3.19
N ASN A 66 6.05 -10.96 -3.05
CA ASN A 66 6.72 -11.23 -1.78
C ASN A 66 6.32 -10.20 -0.71
N ALA A 67 6.30 -8.91 -1.04
CA ALA A 67 5.79 -7.89 -0.10
C ALA A 67 4.34 -8.15 0.32
N ASN A 68 3.47 -8.51 -0.64
CA ASN A 68 2.08 -8.86 -0.37
C ASN A 68 1.93 -10.09 0.54
N LEU A 69 2.82 -11.09 0.40
CA LEU A 69 2.87 -12.24 1.30
C LEU A 69 3.09 -11.77 2.75
N PHE A 70 4.15 -11.00 3.02
CA PHE A 70 4.44 -10.54 4.38
C PHE A 70 3.41 -9.54 4.92
N SER A 71 2.80 -8.76 4.04
CA SER A 71 1.64 -7.93 4.35
C SER A 71 0.47 -8.77 4.85
N ALA A 72 0.17 -9.89 4.19
CA ALA A 72 -0.89 -10.81 4.59
C ALA A 72 -0.55 -11.54 5.90
N VAL A 73 0.72 -11.92 6.11
CA VAL A 73 1.19 -12.53 7.36
C VAL A 73 1.03 -11.56 8.54
N ALA A 74 1.48 -10.31 8.40
CA ALA A 74 1.28 -9.30 9.44
C ALA A 74 -0.21 -9.02 9.71
N LEU A 75 -1.04 -9.04 8.67
CA LEU A 75 -2.49 -8.86 8.82
C LEU A 75 -3.15 -10.04 9.54
N LEU A 76 -2.68 -11.27 9.29
CA LEU A 76 -3.15 -12.46 10.02
C LEU A 76 -2.89 -12.32 11.51
N ASP A 77 -1.66 -11.97 11.89
CA ASP A 77 -1.27 -11.71 13.28
C ASP A 77 -2.10 -10.58 13.90
N LEU A 78 -2.34 -9.49 13.15
CA LEU A 78 -3.16 -8.36 13.61
C LEU A 78 -4.60 -8.80 13.94
N ILE A 79 -5.23 -9.51 13.01
CA ILE A 79 -6.62 -9.95 13.11
C ILE A 79 -6.79 -11.02 14.19
N THR A 80 -5.79 -11.89 14.36
CA THR A 80 -5.79 -12.95 15.38
C THR A 80 -5.23 -12.48 16.72
N HIS A 81 -4.86 -11.20 16.84
CA HIS A 81 -4.30 -10.56 18.03
C HIS A 81 -3.09 -11.31 18.60
N ASN A 82 -2.17 -11.72 17.73
CA ASN A 82 -0.92 -12.35 18.12
C ASN A 82 0.28 -11.68 17.43
N SER A 83 1.49 -12.19 17.72
CA SER A 83 2.74 -11.74 17.08
C SER A 83 3.62 -12.93 16.66
N THR A 84 2.98 -14.07 16.40
CA THR A 84 3.64 -15.36 16.15
C THR A 84 4.65 -15.26 15.01
N ASN A 85 4.31 -14.47 13.98
CA ASN A 85 5.08 -14.36 12.76
C ASN A 85 6.01 -13.14 12.72
N HIS A 86 6.12 -12.38 13.81
CA HIS A 86 7.00 -11.18 13.88
C HIS A 86 8.45 -11.49 13.48
N ALA A 87 9.01 -12.60 13.96
CA ALA A 87 10.39 -12.99 13.65
C ALA A 87 10.58 -13.30 12.16
N LEU A 88 9.62 -14.01 11.55
CA LEU A 88 9.63 -14.33 10.12
C LEU A 88 9.58 -13.04 9.28
N VAL A 89 8.61 -12.16 9.57
CA VAL A 89 8.44 -10.90 8.84
C VAL A 89 9.68 -10.01 9.01
N SER A 90 10.21 -9.87 10.23
CA SER A 90 11.41 -9.08 10.50
C SER A 90 12.63 -9.60 9.77
N ALA A 91 12.85 -10.92 9.77
CA ALA A 91 13.97 -11.55 9.07
C ALA A 91 13.87 -11.32 7.55
N ALA A 92 12.68 -11.51 6.97
CA ALA A 92 12.47 -11.30 5.54
C ALA A 92 12.73 -9.85 5.12
N PHE A 93 12.19 -8.87 5.86
CA PHE A 93 12.44 -7.46 5.57
C PHE A 93 13.92 -7.09 5.65
N ARG A 94 14.65 -7.58 6.67
CA ARG A 94 16.10 -7.31 6.81
C ARG A 94 16.91 -7.95 5.69
N ALA A 95 16.54 -9.16 5.28
CA ALA A 95 17.18 -9.84 4.16
C ALA A 95 16.96 -9.08 2.85
N VAL A 96 15.73 -8.63 2.57
CA VAL A 96 15.43 -7.80 1.39
C VAL A 96 16.17 -6.48 1.44
N ALA A 97 16.17 -5.77 2.58
CA ALA A 97 16.89 -4.50 2.71
C ALA A 97 18.41 -4.66 2.47
N THR A 98 18.96 -5.82 2.84
CA THR A 98 20.38 -6.15 2.61
C THR A 98 20.65 -6.46 1.14
N ALA A 99 19.80 -7.28 0.52
CA ALA A 99 19.96 -7.69 -0.87
C ALA A 99 19.63 -6.58 -1.88
N GLN A 100 18.64 -5.74 -1.54
CA GLN A 100 18.07 -4.68 -2.37
C GLN A 100 17.91 -3.38 -1.56
N PRO A 101 19.01 -2.62 -1.36
CA PRO A 101 18.94 -1.34 -0.66
C PRO A 101 17.88 -0.41 -1.25
N GLY A 102 17.01 0.13 -0.40
CA GLY A 102 15.88 0.97 -0.83
C GLY A 102 14.68 0.21 -1.38
N PHE A 103 14.68 -1.12 -1.29
CA PHE A 103 13.60 -2.01 -1.74
C PHE A 103 13.28 -1.90 -3.24
N VAL A 104 14.28 -1.50 -4.04
CA VAL A 104 14.13 -1.39 -5.50
C VAL A 104 14.26 -2.76 -6.14
N THR A 105 13.44 -3.03 -7.13
CA THR A 105 13.48 -4.29 -7.88
C THR A 105 14.79 -4.44 -8.67
N PRO A 106 15.42 -5.63 -8.70
CA PRO A 106 16.71 -5.85 -9.35
C PRO A 106 16.65 -6.00 -10.88
N ILE A 107 15.55 -5.61 -11.53
CA ILE A 107 15.35 -5.71 -12.98
C ILE A 107 15.61 -4.36 -13.66
N ASP A 108 15.84 -4.38 -14.99
CA ASP A 108 16.15 -3.18 -15.78
C ASP A 108 15.08 -2.07 -15.68
N MET A 109 13.85 -2.40 -15.30
CA MET A 109 12.78 -1.42 -15.06
C MET A 109 12.51 -1.27 -13.57
N HIS A 110 12.92 -0.14 -13.00
CA HIS A 110 12.67 0.17 -11.60
C HIS A 110 11.23 0.66 -11.42
N TYR A 111 10.30 -0.25 -11.11
CA TYR A 111 8.92 0.12 -10.87
C TYR A 111 8.74 0.72 -9.48
N ASN A 112 8.18 1.92 -9.36
CA ASN A 112 7.92 2.57 -8.07
C ASN A 112 6.88 1.82 -7.22
N VAL A 113 5.99 1.04 -7.84
CA VAL A 113 5.01 0.21 -7.12
C VAL A 113 5.68 -0.87 -6.27
N ASP A 114 6.86 -1.34 -6.66
CA ASP A 114 7.57 -2.42 -5.98
C ASP A 114 8.02 -2.01 -4.57
N PRO A 115 8.86 -0.97 -4.38
CA PRO A 115 9.21 -0.48 -3.05
C PRO A 115 7.96 0.01 -2.30
N LEU A 116 6.99 0.65 -2.96
CA LEU A 116 5.75 1.07 -2.30
C LEU A 116 4.98 -0.11 -1.70
N THR A 117 4.91 -1.25 -2.38
CA THR A 117 4.24 -2.45 -1.84
C THR A 117 4.96 -2.96 -0.58
N TRP A 118 6.29 -2.88 -0.54
CA TRP A 118 7.06 -3.14 0.68
C TRP A 118 6.79 -2.11 1.78
N GLY A 119 6.62 -0.84 1.43
CA GLY A 119 6.21 0.21 2.38
C GLY A 119 4.86 -0.07 3.01
N LEU A 120 3.88 -0.51 2.23
CA LEU A 120 2.56 -0.92 2.73
C LEU A 120 2.62 -2.13 3.65
N ALA A 121 3.41 -3.14 3.26
CA ALA A 121 3.67 -4.30 4.10
C ALA A 121 4.33 -3.89 5.43
N ALA A 122 5.26 -2.94 5.40
CA ALA A 122 5.92 -2.42 6.59
C ALA A 122 4.96 -1.64 7.50
N ILE A 123 4.09 -0.79 6.95
CA ILE A 123 3.05 -0.10 7.72
C ILE A 123 2.16 -1.10 8.45
N ARG A 124 1.70 -2.15 7.76
CA ARG A 124 0.90 -3.19 8.40
C ARG A 124 1.68 -3.92 9.49
N ALA A 125 2.94 -4.29 9.23
CA ALA A 125 3.81 -4.89 10.24
C ALA A 125 4.02 -3.97 11.45
N TYR A 126 4.16 -2.66 11.26
CA TYR A 126 4.24 -1.70 12.36
C TYR A 126 2.95 -1.67 13.18
N HIS A 127 1.78 -1.59 12.53
CA HIS A 127 0.48 -1.63 13.22
C HIS A 127 0.25 -2.95 13.97
N THR A 128 0.75 -4.06 13.44
CA THR A 128 0.64 -5.38 14.09
C THR A 128 1.59 -5.51 15.29
N TYR A 129 2.87 -5.15 15.12
CA TYR A 129 3.94 -5.54 16.03
C TYR A 129 4.49 -4.39 16.89
N GLY A 130 4.21 -3.14 16.53
CA GLY A 130 4.73 -1.94 17.21
C GLY A 130 6.24 -1.72 17.04
N ASP A 131 6.91 -2.46 16.16
CA ASP A 131 8.36 -2.38 15.93
C ASP A 131 8.69 -1.22 14.99
N THR A 132 9.41 -0.21 15.50
CA THR A 132 9.74 1.02 14.78
C THR A 132 10.60 0.77 13.55
N TYR A 133 11.31 -0.35 13.46
CA TYR A 133 12.05 -0.74 12.25
C TYR A 133 11.14 -0.73 11.01
N PHE A 134 9.89 -1.19 11.14
CA PHE A 134 8.96 -1.20 10.01
C PHE A 134 8.45 0.21 9.68
N LEU A 135 8.20 1.06 10.67
CA LEU A 135 7.81 2.45 10.44
C LEU A 135 8.93 3.23 9.74
N ASP A 136 10.17 3.06 10.20
CA ASP A 136 11.36 3.69 9.60
C ASP A 136 11.56 3.21 8.16
N THR A 137 11.33 1.92 7.90
CA THR A 137 11.37 1.31 6.57
C THR A 137 10.33 1.94 5.64
N ALA A 138 9.06 2.01 6.07
CA ALA A 138 7.99 2.62 5.30
C ALA A 138 8.26 4.11 5.00
N THR A 139 8.75 4.84 5.99
CA THR A 139 9.11 6.26 5.88
C THR A 139 10.20 6.46 4.85
N THR A 140 11.26 5.64 4.91
CA THR A 140 12.38 5.70 3.96
C THR A 140 11.91 5.42 2.52
N ILE A 141 11.11 4.38 2.34
CA ILE A 141 10.50 4.04 1.05
C ILE A 141 9.68 5.21 0.52
N TRP A 142 8.78 5.76 1.32
CA TRP A 142 7.94 6.88 0.92
C TRP A 142 8.76 8.11 0.52
N GLN A 143 9.77 8.47 1.32
CA GLN A 143 10.67 9.58 1.03
C GLN A 143 11.40 9.39 -0.30
N ASN A 144 11.92 8.19 -0.58
CA ASN A 144 12.58 7.87 -1.85
C ASN A 144 11.64 8.01 -3.05
N ILE A 145 10.36 7.68 -2.88
CA ILE A 145 9.37 7.72 -3.97
C ILE A 145 8.73 9.11 -4.13
N SER A 146 8.79 9.96 -3.10
CA SER A 146 8.19 11.30 -3.12
C SER A 146 8.66 12.18 -4.28
N SER A 147 9.91 12.00 -4.74
CA SER A 147 10.44 12.73 -5.90
C SER A 147 9.76 12.37 -7.22
N TYR A 148 9.01 11.26 -7.29
CA TYR A 148 8.28 10.82 -8.50
C TYR A 148 6.81 11.24 -8.49
N GLN A 149 6.37 11.97 -7.46
CA GLN A 149 5.03 12.53 -7.38
C GLN A 149 4.97 13.88 -8.12
N VAL A 150 3.91 14.05 -8.91
CA VAL A 150 3.60 15.32 -9.56
C VAL A 150 2.95 16.25 -8.53
N SER A 151 3.72 17.22 -8.02
CA SER A 151 3.16 18.28 -7.17
C SER A 151 2.16 19.15 -7.95
N THR A 152 1.28 19.87 -7.24
CA THR A 152 0.36 20.84 -7.85
C THR A 152 1.09 21.87 -8.71
N ALA A 153 2.22 22.39 -8.22
CA ALA A 153 3.04 23.36 -8.96
C ALA A 153 3.65 22.72 -10.22
N ASN A 154 4.14 21.48 -10.12
CA ASN A 154 4.77 20.81 -11.25
C ASN A 154 3.74 20.46 -12.34
N GLY A 155 2.57 19.97 -11.96
CA GLY A 155 1.46 19.71 -12.89
C GLY A 155 0.98 20.99 -13.58
N ALA A 156 0.75 22.07 -12.83
CA ALA A 156 0.29 23.35 -13.40
C ALA A 156 1.30 23.96 -14.38
N ASN A 157 2.59 23.93 -14.02
CA ASN A 157 3.66 24.54 -14.81
C ASN A 157 4.32 23.57 -15.81
N LYS A 158 3.82 22.34 -15.93
CA LYS A 158 4.36 21.29 -16.80
C LYS A 158 5.84 20.96 -16.51
N ILE A 159 6.27 21.16 -15.26
CA ILE A 159 7.64 20.91 -14.81
C ILE A 159 7.83 19.40 -14.72
N PRO A 160 8.90 18.84 -15.31
CA PRO A 160 9.16 17.42 -15.23
C PRO A 160 9.73 17.02 -13.86
N VAL A 161 9.34 15.86 -13.32
CA VAL A 161 9.70 15.43 -11.96
C VAL A 161 9.85 13.91 -11.88
N PRO A 162 11.03 13.34 -11.65
CA PRO A 162 12.37 13.75 -12.09
C PRO A 162 12.57 13.37 -13.58
N LYS A 163 11.56 13.65 -14.42
CA LYS A 163 11.51 13.23 -15.82
C LYS A 163 12.25 14.21 -16.73
N GLN A 164 12.37 13.88 -18.01
CA GLN A 164 12.87 14.81 -19.04
C GLN A 164 11.72 15.42 -19.85
N SER A 165 10.60 14.72 -19.96
CA SER A 165 9.44 15.16 -20.73
C SER A 165 8.48 16.01 -19.89
N ALA A 166 8.01 17.12 -20.46
CA ALA A 166 7.02 17.99 -19.81
C ALA A 166 5.75 17.21 -19.47
N ILE A 167 5.28 17.35 -18.24
CA ILE A 167 4.06 16.70 -17.77
C ILE A 167 2.86 17.44 -18.36
N GLN A 168 1.85 16.73 -18.84
CA GLN A 168 0.59 17.36 -19.19
C GLN A 168 -0.05 17.94 -17.93
N SER A 169 -0.62 19.14 -18.01
CA SER A 169 -1.29 19.75 -16.85
C SER A 169 -2.62 19.09 -16.51
N GLN A 170 -3.21 18.40 -17.49
CA GLN A 170 -4.49 17.70 -17.35
C GLN A 170 -4.51 16.40 -18.15
N CYS A 171 -5.29 15.43 -17.68
CA CYS A 171 -5.71 14.23 -18.39
C CYS A 171 -7.24 14.20 -18.38
N ASN A 172 -7.89 14.21 -19.56
CA ASN A 172 -9.35 14.26 -19.70
C ASN A 172 -10.04 15.37 -18.86
N GLY A 173 -9.46 16.57 -18.85
CA GLY A 173 -9.98 17.71 -18.09
C GLY A 173 -9.72 17.68 -16.58
N THR A 174 -9.10 16.62 -16.07
CA THR A 174 -8.73 16.48 -14.64
C THR A 174 -7.24 16.80 -14.46
N THR A 175 -6.87 17.44 -13.35
CA THR A 175 -5.46 17.74 -13.05
C THR A 175 -4.60 16.47 -12.95
N THR A 176 -3.34 16.56 -13.36
CA THR A 176 -2.32 15.52 -13.17
C THR A 176 -1.60 15.62 -11.83
N ALA A 177 -1.90 16.64 -11.02
CA ALA A 177 -1.35 16.78 -9.68
C ALA A 177 -1.74 15.57 -8.81
N GLY A 178 -0.77 15.07 -8.05
CA GLY A 178 -0.90 13.87 -7.21
C GLY A 178 -0.52 12.57 -7.91
N ALA A 179 -0.40 12.54 -9.24
CA ALA A 179 0.03 11.36 -9.96
C ALA A 179 1.46 10.94 -9.54
N VAL A 180 1.70 9.63 -9.44
CA VAL A 180 3.05 9.08 -9.22
C VAL A 180 3.46 8.25 -10.43
N PHE A 181 4.67 8.47 -10.93
CA PHE A 181 5.17 7.76 -12.10
C PHE A 181 5.45 6.29 -11.82
N VAL A 182 5.12 5.41 -12.76
CA VAL A 182 5.28 3.95 -12.63
C VAL A 182 6.75 3.54 -12.69
N ILE A 183 7.51 4.04 -13.66
CA ILE A 183 8.91 3.64 -13.89
C ILE A 183 9.85 4.76 -13.41
N ALA A 184 10.75 4.45 -12.49
CA ALA A 184 11.66 5.43 -11.87
C ALA A 184 12.83 5.81 -12.80
N ASN A 185 13.44 4.82 -13.46
CA ASN A 185 14.70 4.98 -14.19
C ASN A 185 14.54 5.25 -15.70
N ASN A 186 13.31 5.38 -16.21
CA ASN A 186 13.06 5.84 -17.57
C ASN A 186 12.68 7.34 -17.55
N PRO A 187 13.54 8.25 -18.06
CA PRO A 187 13.28 9.68 -18.00
C PRO A 187 12.18 10.17 -18.95
N THR A 188 11.84 9.38 -19.98
CA THR A 188 10.85 9.76 -21.01
C THR A 188 9.47 9.14 -20.77
N ASP A 189 9.39 8.13 -19.91
CA ASP A 189 8.13 7.47 -19.56
C ASP A 189 7.37 8.30 -18.51
N LEU A 190 6.22 8.84 -18.92
CA LEU A 190 5.31 9.62 -18.06
C LEU A 190 4.10 8.79 -17.59
N THR A 191 4.15 7.47 -17.70
CA THR A 191 3.06 6.58 -17.30
C THR A 191 2.83 6.70 -15.80
N SER A 192 1.57 6.91 -15.43
CA SER A 192 1.06 6.82 -14.07
C SER A 192 -0.15 5.89 -14.04
N ASN A 193 -0.35 5.20 -12.94
CA ASN A 193 -1.52 4.34 -12.75
C ASN A 193 -2.02 4.39 -11.29
N ALA A 194 -3.22 3.86 -11.09
CA ALA A 194 -3.86 3.82 -9.78
C ALA A 194 -3.13 2.92 -8.78
N ALA A 195 -2.45 1.86 -9.24
CA ALA A 195 -1.69 0.97 -8.36
C ALA A 195 -0.53 1.71 -7.67
N THR A 196 0.28 2.44 -8.45
CA THR A 196 1.44 3.19 -7.93
C THR A 196 0.98 4.40 -7.13
N THR A 197 0.03 5.18 -7.66
CA THR A 197 -0.47 6.38 -7.00
C THR A 197 -1.22 6.04 -5.71
N GLY A 198 -2.07 5.00 -5.74
CA GLY A 198 -2.80 4.53 -4.58
C GLY A 198 -1.87 4.00 -3.49
N ALA A 199 -0.86 3.20 -3.84
CA ALA A 199 0.11 2.71 -2.86
C ALA A 199 0.91 3.86 -2.22
N PHE A 200 1.28 4.88 -3.00
CA PHE A 200 1.92 6.09 -2.45
C PHE A 200 1.01 6.85 -1.48
N MET A 201 -0.26 7.00 -1.83
CA MET A 201 -1.26 7.64 -0.97
C MET A 201 -1.49 6.88 0.34
N GLU A 202 -1.56 5.55 0.30
CA GLU A 202 -1.72 4.74 1.50
C GLU A 202 -0.46 4.81 2.39
N CYS A 203 0.74 4.82 1.78
CA CYS A 203 1.99 5.04 2.51
C CYS A 203 1.97 6.38 3.26
N VAL A 204 1.67 7.50 2.59
CA VAL A 204 1.73 8.84 3.21
C VAL A 204 0.71 9.04 4.34
N ALA A 205 -0.38 8.30 4.35
CA ALA A 205 -1.39 8.40 5.40
C ALA A 205 -0.94 7.79 6.74
N ASN A 206 0.18 7.05 6.75
CA ASN A 206 0.62 6.24 7.87
C ASN A 206 2.07 6.51 8.32
N VAL A 207 2.79 7.41 7.64
CA VAL A 207 4.16 7.85 7.97
C VAL A 207 4.16 9.34 8.29
#